data_AF-A0A9P6CL22-F1
#
_entry.id   AF-A0A9P6CL22-F1
#
_cell.length_a   1.000
_cell.length_b   1.000
_cell.length_c   1.000
_cell.angle_alpha   90.00
_cell.angle_beta   90.00
_cell.angle_gamma   90.00
#
_symmetry.space_group_name_H-M   'P 1'
#
loop_
_entity.id
_entity.type
_entity.pdbx_description
1 polymer ?
#
loop_
_entity_poly.entity_id
_entity_poly.type
_entity_poly.pdbx_seq_one_letter_code
_entity_poly.pdbx_strand_id
1 'polypeptide(L)'
;LLDAFRMHYYRFESIVSNAMSNSADTAVLQRIGQNLTEYSSLVNQHSVIFEPAEFEQLRSNLSLMLLDVRIRCTHLLEQSHHGRPNVIAVQRSGRPGRPQILFDREFLAWAYNRRSISGLARFLNVGRTTLRNALVTHGIMQPQQQSNERFEIVTSINFGFAEGLIRWKIIIHGFIDGYSRLITGLRASNNNYGDTVLHVFLHA
;
A
#
# COMPACT_ATOMS: atom_id res chain seq x y z
N LEU A 1 -16.72 -6.56 32.02
CA LEU A 1 -15.35 -6.16 31.63
C LEU A 1 -14.49 -7.37 31.28
N LEU A 2 -14.40 -8.38 32.15
CA LEU A 2 -13.64 -9.62 31.90
C LEU A 2 -14.02 -10.31 30.58
N ASP A 3 -15.32 -10.47 30.28
CA ASP A 3 -15.77 -11.08 29.02
C ASP A 3 -15.33 -10.29 27.77
N ALA A 4 -15.21 -8.96 27.89
CA ALA A 4 -14.70 -8.13 26.79
C ALA A 4 -13.22 -8.42 26.52
N PHE A 5 -12.40 -8.62 27.56
CA PHE A 5 -11.01 -9.07 27.41
C PHE A 5 -10.96 -10.47 26.77
N ARG A 6 -11.75 -11.43 27.23
CA ARG A 6 -11.80 -12.78 26.63
C ARG A 6 -12.18 -12.74 25.15
N MET A 7 -13.23 -12.01 24.79
CA MET A 7 -13.61 -11.82 23.38
C MET A 7 -12.49 -11.17 22.55
N HIS A 8 -11.80 -10.17 23.10
CA HIS A 8 -10.71 -9.51 22.39
C HIS A 8 -9.50 -10.43 22.21
N TYR A 9 -9.19 -11.26 23.21
CA TYR A 9 -8.17 -12.30 23.12
C TYR A 9 -8.48 -13.30 21.99
N TYR A 10 -9.68 -13.89 21.95
CA TYR A 10 -10.06 -14.84 20.90
C TYR A 10 -10.05 -14.19 19.50
N ARG A 11 -10.37 -12.90 19.40
CA ARG A 11 -10.24 -12.16 18.16
C ARG A 11 -8.78 -12.07 17.71
N PHE A 12 -7.85 -11.78 18.62
CA PHE A 12 -6.42 -11.75 18.29
C PHE A 12 -5.90 -13.13 17.90
N GLU A 13 -6.28 -14.18 18.63
CA GLU A 13 -5.92 -15.56 18.28
C GLU A 13 -6.36 -15.90 16.85
N SER A 14 -7.60 -15.57 16.48
CA SER A 14 -8.11 -15.76 15.11
C SER A 14 -7.34 -14.94 14.07
N ILE A 15 -7.03 -13.68 14.36
CA ILE A 15 -6.25 -12.80 13.45
C ILE A 15 -4.84 -13.34 13.25
N VAL A 16 -4.16 -13.73 14.33
CA VAL A 16 -2.80 -14.28 14.29
C VAL A 16 -2.79 -15.61 13.54
N SER A 17 -3.70 -16.53 13.88
CA SER A 17 -3.84 -17.82 13.20
C SER A 17 -4.04 -17.63 11.68
N ASN A 18 -4.96 -16.75 11.28
CA ASN A 18 -5.20 -16.41 9.88
C ASN A 18 -3.95 -15.82 9.21
N ALA A 19 -3.27 -14.89 9.88
CA ALA A 19 -2.04 -14.27 9.36
C ALA A 19 -0.86 -15.25 9.25
N MET A 20 -0.83 -16.32 10.05
CA MET A 20 0.18 -17.38 9.96
C MET A 20 -0.11 -18.37 8.84
N SER A 21 -1.39 -18.71 8.63
CA SER A 21 -1.80 -19.59 7.55
C SER A 21 -1.75 -18.93 6.17
N ASN A 22 -1.94 -17.61 6.10
CA ASN A 22 -1.92 -16.85 4.85
C ASN A 22 -0.59 -16.10 4.66
N SER A 23 -0.26 -15.79 3.41
CA SER A 23 0.90 -14.95 3.07
C SER A 23 0.63 -13.47 3.39
N ALA A 24 0.48 -13.14 4.67
CA ALA A 24 0.31 -11.76 5.11
C ALA A 24 1.56 -10.93 4.80
N ASP A 25 1.38 -9.67 4.41
CA ASP A 25 2.48 -8.72 4.21
C ASP A 25 3.11 -8.34 5.57
N THR A 26 4.41 -8.07 5.57
CA THR A 26 5.20 -7.51 6.67
C THR A 26 4.50 -6.34 7.37
N ALA A 27 3.88 -5.42 6.63
CA ALA A 27 3.17 -4.28 7.21
C ALA A 27 1.95 -4.70 8.05
N VAL A 28 1.24 -5.74 7.63
CA VAL A 28 0.10 -6.28 8.38
C VAL A 28 0.58 -6.94 9.66
N LEU A 29 1.64 -7.75 9.59
CA LEU A 29 2.24 -8.41 10.76
C LEU A 29 2.77 -7.39 11.78
N GLN A 30 3.43 -6.33 11.33
CA GLN A 30 3.88 -5.24 12.21
C GLN A 30 2.71 -4.59 12.96
N ARG A 31 1.60 -4.31 12.25
CA ARG A 31 0.40 -3.75 12.87
C ARG A 31 -0.23 -4.71 13.89
N ILE A 32 -0.30 -6.00 13.58
CA ILE A 32 -0.77 -7.03 14.52
C ILE A 32 0.11 -7.05 15.77
N GLY A 33 1.44 -7.03 15.60
CA GLY A 33 2.39 -7.01 16.71
C GLY A 33 2.26 -5.78 17.61
N GLN A 34 2.03 -4.60 17.02
CA GLN A 34 1.76 -3.38 17.78
C GLN A 34 0.45 -3.50 18.58
N ASN A 35 -0.64 -3.91 17.94
CA ASN A 35 -1.94 -4.07 18.59
C ASN A 35 -1.89 -5.10 19.74
N LEU A 36 -1.16 -6.21 19.56
CA LEU A 36 -0.94 -7.21 20.61
C LEU A 36 -0.13 -6.64 21.79
N THR A 37 0.86 -5.79 21.51
CA THR A 37 1.66 -5.13 22.55
C THR A 37 0.79 -4.18 23.38
N GLU A 38 0.00 -3.34 22.71
CA GLU A 38 -0.96 -2.43 23.36
C GLU A 38 -1.99 -3.22 24.20
N TYR A 39 -2.52 -4.31 23.64
CA TYR A 39 -3.47 -5.15 24.35
C TYR A 39 -2.84 -5.85 25.57
N SER A 40 -1.61 -6.32 25.46
CA SER A 40 -0.86 -6.89 26.59
C SER A 40 -0.66 -5.86 27.70
N SER A 41 -0.34 -4.60 27.37
CA SER A 41 -0.29 -3.52 28.36
C SER A 41 -1.62 -3.29 29.06
N LEU A 42 -2.74 -3.30 28.33
CA LEU A 42 -4.08 -3.16 28.90
C LEU A 42 -4.45 -4.32 29.84
N VAL A 43 -4.12 -5.56 29.45
CA VAL A 43 -4.33 -6.75 30.30
C VAL A 43 -3.53 -6.65 31.59
N ASN A 44 -2.25 -6.25 31.52
CA ASN A 44 -1.40 -6.07 32.71
C ASN A 44 -1.93 -4.96 33.63
N GLN A 45 -2.43 -3.85 33.07
CA GLN A 45 -3.02 -2.76 33.84
C GLN A 45 -4.26 -3.21 34.62
N HIS A 46 -5.01 -4.19 34.10
CA HIS A 46 -6.23 -4.72 34.70
C HIS A 46 -6.02 -6.10 35.33
N SER A 47 -4.81 -6.46 35.76
CA SER A 47 -4.52 -7.81 36.29
C SER A 47 -5.44 -8.24 37.44
N VAL A 48 -5.94 -7.29 38.24
CA VAL A 48 -6.81 -7.52 39.41
C VAL A 48 -8.17 -8.13 39.05
N ILE A 49 -8.67 -7.98 37.81
CA ILE A 49 -9.98 -8.53 37.42
C ILE A 49 -9.93 -10.01 36.98
N PHE A 50 -8.74 -10.61 36.93
CA PHE A 50 -8.52 -11.96 36.47
C PHE A 50 -8.20 -12.88 37.65
N GLU A 51 -8.59 -14.15 37.53
CA GLU A 51 -8.05 -15.19 38.41
C GLU A 51 -6.53 -15.32 38.17
N PRO A 52 -5.68 -15.47 39.21
CA PRO A 52 -4.22 -15.49 39.04
C PRO A 52 -3.72 -16.51 38.01
N ALA A 53 -4.33 -17.71 38.00
CA ALA A 53 -3.99 -18.75 37.02
C ALA A 53 -4.40 -18.38 35.58
N GLU A 54 -5.59 -17.77 35.40
CA GLU A 54 -6.07 -17.30 34.10
C GLU A 54 -5.18 -16.16 33.57
N PHE A 55 -4.79 -15.22 34.45
CA PHE A 55 -3.92 -14.11 34.11
C PHE A 55 -2.55 -14.58 33.60
N GLU A 56 -1.93 -15.52 34.30
CA GLU A 56 -0.64 -16.09 33.90
C GLU A 56 -0.73 -16.83 32.57
N GLN A 57 -1.79 -17.60 32.36
CA GLN A 57 -2.03 -18.28 31.08
C GLN A 57 -2.23 -17.27 29.94
N LEU A 58 -3.06 -16.24 30.14
CA LEU A 58 -3.31 -15.19 29.15
C LEU A 58 -2.02 -14.45 28.79
N ARG A 59 -1.22 -14.08 29.79
CA ARG A 59 0.08 -13.41 29.60
C ARG A 59 1.06 -14.28 28.81
N SER A 60 1.14 -15.56 29.15
CA SER A 60 1.97 -16.53 28.43
C SER A 60 1.56 -16.65 26.96
N ASN A 61 0.26 -16.82 26.70
CA ASN A 61 -0.27 -16.95 25.34
C ASN A 61 -0.04 -15.67 24.50
N LEU A 62 -0.21 -14.49 25.09
CA LEU A 62 0.07 -13.22 24.40
C LEU A 62 1.55 -13.09 24.05
N SER A 63 2.45 -13.53 24.94
CA SER A 63 3.89 -13.55 24.69
C SER A 63 4.25 -14.47 23.51
N LEU A 64 3.66 -15.67 23.47
CA LEU A 64 3.86 -16.62 22.37
C LEU A 64 3.35 -16.06 21.03
N MET A 65 2.14 -15.51 20.99
CA MET A 65 1.61 -14.88 19.77
C MET A 65 2.50 -13.73 19.27
N LEU A 66 3.02 -12.90 20.17
CA LEU A 66 3.97 -11.82 19.81
C LEU A 66 5.27 -12.38 19.24
N LEU A 67 5.79 -13.46 19.82
CA LEU A 67 6.99 -14.12 19.32
C LEU A 67 6.77 -14.69 17.91
N ASP A 68 5.66 -15.38 17.68
CA ASP A 68 5.30 -15.94 16.37
C ASP A 68 5.19 -14.85 15.30
N VAL A 69 4.50 -13.73 15.61
CA VAL A 69 4.39 -12.57 14.72
C VAL A 69 5.75 -12.00 14.36
N ARG A 70 6.66 -11.88 15.34
CA ARG A 70 8.03 -11.37 15.12
C ARG A 70 8.85 -12.32 14.26
N ILE A 71 8.89 -13.61 14.58
CA ILE A 71 9.61 -14.62 13.81
C ILE A 71 9.14 -14.61 12.36
N ARG A 72 7.82 -14.58 12.14
CA ARG A 72 7.24 -14.55 10.80
C ARG A 72 7.61 -13.27 10.04
N CYS A 73 7.56 -12.12 10.70
CA CYS A 73 7.94 -10.85 10.10
C CYS A 73 9.43 -10.84 9.69
N THR A 74 10.32 -11.31 10.58
CA THR A 74 11.76 -11.43 10.28
C THR A 74 11.98 -12.36 9.10
N HIS A 75 11.32 -13.51 9.08
CA HIS A 75 11.45 -14.45 7.97
C HIS A 75 11.01 -13.85 6.63
N LEU A 76 9.91 -13.12 6.60
CA LEU A 76 9.46 -12.42 5.38
C LEU A 76 10.41 -11.30 4.96
N LEU A 77 11.00 -10.58 5.91
CA LEU A 77 12.03 -9.58 5.62
C LEU A 77 13.29 -10.24 5.06
N GLU A 78 13.78 -11.33 5.66
CA GLU A 78 14.92 -12.10 5.17
C GLU A 78 14.67 -12.65 3.76
N GLN A 79 13.49 -13.22 3.51
CA GLN A 79 13.06 -13.64 2.17
C GLN A 79 13.04 -12.46 1.19
N SER A 80 12.59 -11.27 1.62
CA SER A 80 12.62 -10.05 0.80
C SER A 80 14.04 -9.51 0.59
N HIS A 81 14.98 -9.84 1.48
CA HIS A 81 16.39 -9.46 1.41
C HIS A 81 17.24 -10.47 0.62
N HIS A 82 16.73 -11.66 0.31
CA HIS A 82 17.38 -12.62 -0.58
C HIS A 82 17.35 -12.13 -2.04
N GLY A 83 18.23 -11.17 -2.29
CA GLY A 83 18.42 -10.50 -3.56
C GLY A 83 17.43 -9.35 -3.73
N ARG A 84 17.94 -8.13 -3.89
CA ARG A 84 17.25 -7.25 -4.84
C ARG A 84 17.26 -8.06 -6.13
N PRO A 85 16.11 -8.53 -6.66
CA PRO A 85 16.13 -9.12 -7.99
C PRO A 85 16.89 -8.12 -8.85
N ASN A 86 17.82 -8.59 -9.68
CA ASN A 86 18.61 -7.70 -10.50
C ASN A 86 17.69 -7.17 -11.60
N VAL A 87 16.78 -6.28 -11.22
CA VAL A 87 15.67 -5.77 -12.02
C VAL A 87 16.20 -5.07 -13.25
N ILE A 88 17.41 -4.52 -13.12
CA ILE A 88 18.10 -3.78 -14.15
C ILE A 88 19.50 -4.38 -14.33
N ALA A 89 19.71 -5.03 -15.47
CA ALA A 89 21.04 -5.45 -15.89
C ALA A 89 21.51 -4.55 -17.04
N VAL A 90 22.74 -4.04 -16.96
CA VAL A 90 23.35 -3.28 -18.06
C VAL A 90 24.11 -4.26 -18.95
N GLN A 91 23.60 -4.50 -20.15
CA GLN A 91 24.26 -5.36 -21.14
C GLN A 91 25.08 -4.51 -22.12
N ARG A 92 26.39 -4.78 -22.19
CA ARG A 92 27.28 -4.18 -23.19
C ARG A 92 27.30 -5.07 -24.43
N SER A 93 26.94 -4.52 -25.59
CA SER A 93 26.81 -5.28 -26.85
C SER A 93 28.13 -5.50 -27.61
N GLY A 94 29.24 -4.98 -27.11
CA GLY A 94 30.55 -5.01 -27.79
C GLY A 94 30.67 -4.05 -28.98
N ARG A 95 29.59 -3.39 -29.40
CA ARG A 95 29.60 -2.37 -30.46
C ARG A 95 29.70 -0.96 -29.87
N PRO A 96 30.29 0.02 -30.58
CA PRO A 96 30.26 1.42 -30.17
C PRO A 96 28.80 1.89 -30.01
N GLY A 97 28.42 2.37 -28.82
CA GLY A 97 27.06 2.81 -28.53
C GLY A 97 26.71 2.81 -27.04
N ARG A 98 25.55 3.37 -26.70
CA ARG A 98 25.02 3.38 -25.33
C ARG A 98 24.67 1.94 -24.90
N PRO A 99 25.11 1.47 -23.71
CA PRO A 99 24.75 0.15 -23.21
C PRO A 99 23.23 -0.05 -23.14
N GLN A 100 22.77 -1.26 -23.43
CA GLN A 100 21.36 -1.61 -23.32
C GLN A 100 21.01 -1.90 -21.86
N ILE A 101 19.85 -1.39 -21.44
CA ILE A 101 19.29 -1.65 -20.12
C ILE A 101 18.29 -2.79 -20.30
N LEU A 102 18.65 -3.97 -19.78
CA LEU A 102 17.76 -5.13 -19.71
C LEU A 102 16.95 -5.06 -18.43
N PHE A 103 15.66 -5.36 -18.55
CA PHE A 103 14.76 -5.43 -17.43
C PHE A 103 14.25 -6.85 -17.26
N ASP A 104 14.02 -7.25 -16.02
CA ASP A 104 13.27 -8.49 -15.76
C ASP A 104 11.80 -8.32 -16.20
N ARG A 105 11.32 -9.28 -17.01
CA ARG A 105 9.98 -9.22 -17.62
C ARG A 105 8.88 -9.32 -16.57
N GLU A 106 9.02 -10.23 -15.62
CA GLU A 106 7.99 -10.50 -14.61
C GLU A 106 7.86 -9.31 -13.65
N PHE A 107 8.98 -8.76 -13.20
CA PHE A 107 9.01 -7.53 -12.42
C PHE A 107 8.34 -6.36 -13.15
N LEU A 108 8.67 -6.13 -14.43
CA LEU A 108 8.08 -5.03 -15.21
C LEU A 108 6.56 -5.17 -15.32
N ALA A 109 6.06 -6.38 -15.59
CA ALA A 109 4.63 -6.65 -15.70
C ALA A 109 3.91 -6.39 -14.36
N TRP A 110 4.47 -6.90 -13.26
CA TRP A 110 3.96 -6.65 -11.92
C TRP A 110 3.96 -5.16 -11.55
N ALA A 111 5.06 -4.46 -11.82
CA ALA A 111 5.23 -3.07 -11.44
C ALA A 111 4.35 -2.12 -12.26
N TYR A 112 4.15 -2.42 -13.55
CA TYR A 112 3.28 -1.66 -14.45
C TYR A 112 1.81 -1.67 -13.98
N ASN A 113 1.34 -2.80 -13.44
CA ASN A 113 -0.01 -2.91 -12.88
C ASN A 113 -0.24 -2.08 -11.61
N ARG A 114 0.84 -1.65 -10.93
CA ARG A 114 0.76 -0.95 -9.63
C ARG A 114 1.16 0.52 -9.68
N ARG A 115 1.87 0.96 -10.73
CA ARG A 115 2.44 2.31 -10.82
C ARG A 115 2.32 2.87 -12.23
N SER A 116 2.12 4.19 -12.33
CA SER A 116 2.19 4.89 -13.61
C SER A 116 3.60 4.81 -14.23
N ILE A 117 3.70 4.91 -15.55
CA ILE A 117 4.98 4.87 -16.29
C ILE A 117 5.98 5.91 -15.74
N SER A 118 5.53 7.13 -15.44
CA SER A 118 6.38 8.18 -14.87
C SER A 118 6.88 7.83 -13.47
N GLY A 119 6.02 7.24 -12.63
CA GLY A 119 6.39 6.79 -11.29
C GLY A 119 7.39 5.65 -11.32
N LEU A 120 7.19 4.69 -12.22
CA LEU A 120 8.08 3.55 -12.40
C LEU A 120 9.44 3.96 -12.99
N ALA A 121 9.46 4.88 -13.96
CA ALA A 121 10.70 5.43 -14.53
C ALA A 121 11.55 6.12 -13.47
N ARG A 122 10.93 6.91 -12.57
CA ARG A 122 11.61 7.53 -11.43
C ARG A 122 12.14 6.50 -10.44
N PHE A 123 11.33 5.49 -10.11
CA PHE A 123 11.72 4.42 -9.19
C PHE A 123 12.93 3.62 -9.70
N LEU A 124 12.94 3.29 -10.99
CA LEU A 124 14.02 2.55 -11.66
C LEU A 124 15.21 3.44 -12.06
N ASN A 125 15.12 4.76 -11.85
CA ASN A 125 16.11 5.73 -12.29
C ASN A 125 16.46 5.64 -13.79
N VAL A 126 15.44 5.49 -14.65
CA VAL A 126 15.58 5.40 -16.11
C VAL A 126 14.69 6.43 -16.82
N GLY A 127 15.02 6.75 -18.07
CA GLY A 127 14.16 7.61 -18.89
C GLY A 127 12.82 6.96 -19.22
N ARG A 128 11.74 7.75 -19.26
CA ARG A 128 10.39 7.27 -19.60
C ARG A 128 10.35 6.54 -20.96
N THR A 129 11.06 7.06 -21.96
CA THR A 129 11.16 6.44 -23.28
C THR A 129 11.85 5.08 -23.21
N THR A 130 12.94 4.94 -22.45
CA THR A 130 13.62 3.66 -22.24
C THR A 130 12.69 2.63 -21.60
N LEU A 131 11.96 3.03 -20.55
CA LEU A 131 11.00 2.16 -19.89
C LEU A 131 9.84 1.77 -20.82
N ARG A 132 9.29 2.71 -21.58
CA ARG A 132 8.21 2.44 -22.54
C ARG A 132 8.66 1.46 -23.61
N ASN A 133 9.85 1.64 -24.17
CA ASN A 133 10.41 0.72 -25.15
C ASN A 133 10.59 -0.67 -24.55
N ALA A 134 11.07 -0.78 -23.31
CA ALA A 134 11.19 -2.06 -22.63
C ALA A 134 9.83 -2.75 -22.44
N LEU A 135 8.79 -2.01 -22.02
CA LEU A 135 7.42 -2.55 -21.89
C LEU A 135 6.88 -3.08 -23.23
N VAL A 136 7.17 -2.38 -24.33
CA VAL A 136 6.79 -2.83 -25.68
C VAL A 136 7.58 -4.07 -26.09
N THR A 137 8.91 -4.07 -25.90
CA THR A 137 9.78 -5.20 -26.22
C THR A 137 9.37 -6.48 -25.49
N HIS A 138 8.91 -6.37 -24.23
CA HIS A 138 8.43 -7.51 -23.45
C HIS A 138 6.98 -7.90 -23.72
N GLY A 139 6.27 -7.19 -24.61
CA GLY A 139 4.87 -7.42 -24.94
C GLY A 139 3.88 -7.05 -23.83
N ILE A 140 4.30 -6.23 -22.85
CA ILE A 140 3.46 -5.77 -21.73
C ILE A 140 2.59 -4.59 -22.17
N MET A 141 3.13 -3.74 -23.04
CA MET A 141 2.44 -2.58 -23.59
C MET A 141 2.38 -2.70 -25.11
N GLN A 142 1.21 -2.47 -25.70
CA GLN A 142 1.12 -2.38 -27.16
C GLN A 142 1.75 -1.06 -27.63
N PRO A 143 2.46 -1.03 -28.77
CA PRO A 143 2.88 0.22 -29.38
C PRO A 143 1.62 1.04 -29.62
N GLN A 144 1.54 2.23 -29.04
CA GLN A 144 0.47 3.15 -29.36
C GLN A 144 0.62 3.46 -30.86
N GLN A 145 -0.23 2.84 -31.67
CA GLN A 145 -0.38 3.24 -33.06
C GLN A 145 -0.67 4.74 -33.00
N GLN A 146 0.14 5.55 -33.69
CA GLN A 146 -0.18 6.96 -33.88
C GLN A 146 -1.48 7.00 -34.70
N SER A 147 -2.61 6.83 -34.04
CA SER A 147 -3.89 7.25 -34.57
C SER A 147 -3.79 8.76 -34.66
N ASN A 148 -3.71 9.28 -35.89
CA ASN A 148 -3.82 10.70 -36.23
C ASN A 148 -5.20 11.28 -35.88
N GLU A 149 -5.91 10.70 -34.92
CA GLU A 149 -7.22 11.14 -34.49
C GLU A 149 -7.04 12.23 -33.43
N ARG A 150 -7.48 13.43 -33.81
CA ARG A 150 -7.55 14.62 -32.97
C ARG A 150 -8.18 14.28 -31.61
N PHE A 151 -7.46 14.62 -30.55
CA PHE A 151 -7.84 14.47 -29.15
C PHE A 151 -9.25 15.00 -28.84
N GLU A 152 -10.16 14.12 -28.43
CA GLU A 152 -11.19 14.47 -27.45
C GLU A 152 -10.62 14.22 -26.05
N ILE A 153 -10.77 15.21 -25.18
CA ILE A 153 -10.22 15.23 -23.82
C ILE A 153 -11.06 14.27 -22.96
N VAL A 154 -10.57 13.04 -22.74
CA VAL A 154 -11.13 12.15 -21.71
C VAL A 154 -10.43 12.42 -20.38
N THR A 155 -11.02 13.31 -19.58
CA THR A 155 -10.68 13.51 -18.17
C THR A 155 -11.21 12.34 -17.34
N SER A 156 -10.41 11.29 -17.15
CA SER A 156 -10.67 10.30 -16.09
C SER A 156 -9.36 9.73 -15.56
N ILE A 157 -8.73 10.45 -14.63
CA ILE A 157 -7.58 9.92 -13.87
C ILE A 157 -8.13 9.24 -12.61
N ASN A 158 -8.18 7.91 -12.64
CA ASN A 158 -8.41 7.08 -11.45
C ASN A 158 -7.18 7.12 -10.54
N PHE A 159 -7.21 7.95 -9.48
CA PHE A 159 -6.25 7.89 -8.38
C PHE A 159 -6.78 6.93 -7.30
N GLY A 160 -6.15 5.76 -7.18
CA GLY A 160 -6.50 4.67 -6.26
C GLY A 160 -6.16 4.91 -4.79
N PHE A 161 -6.67 5.99 -4.19
CA PHE A 161 -6.57 6.24 -2.74
C PHE A 161 -7.94 6.33 -2.01
N ALA A 162 -9.06 6.12 -2.71
CA ALA A 162 -10.39 6.46 -2.19
C ALA A 162 -11.33 5.27 -1.91
N GLU A 163 -10.85 4.02 -1.85
CA GLU A 163 -11.75 2.86 -1.70
C GLU A 163 -12.55 2.86 -0.37
N GLY A 164 -12.04 3.49 0.69
CA GLY A 164 -12.77 3.59 1.96
C GLY A 164 -13.93 4.60 1.95
N LEU A 165 -13.79 5.72 1.25
CA LEU A 165 -14.77 6.83 1.25
C LEU A 165 -15.77 6.76 0.09
N ILE A 166 -15.39 6.10 -1.03
CA ILE A 166 -16.28 5.86 -2.17
C ILE A 166 -17.50 5.03 -1.75
N ARG A 167 -17.33 4.05 -0.84
CA ARG A 167 -18.46 3.25 -0.30
C ARG A 167 -19.56 4.12 0.33
N TRP A 168 -19.19 5.22 0.98
CA TRP A 168 -20.11 6.13 1.65
C TRP A 168 -20.61 7.25 0.75
N LYS A 169 -20.16 7.28 -0.52
CA LYS A 169 -20.40 8.39 -1.46
C LYS A 169 -20.00 9.73 -0.85
N ILE A 170 -18.86 9.81 -0.15
CA ILE A 170 -18.34 11.08 0.39
C ILE A 170 -17.12 11.49 -0.44
N ILE A 171 -17.19 12.69 -1.02
CA ILE A 171 -16.12 13.32 -1.79
C ILE A 171 -15.66 14.55 -1.02
N ILE A 172 -14.37 14.60 -0.68
CA ILE A 172 -13.76 15.76 -0.02
C ILE A 172 -13.17 16.68 -1.10
N HIS A 173 -13.69 17.90 -1.17
CA HIS A 173 -13.19 18.99 -2.00
C HIS A 173 -12.19 19.80 -1.19
N GLY A 174 -10.93 19.82 -1.63
CA GLY A 174 -9.87 20.63 -1.04
C GLY A 174 -9.55 21.83 -1.92
N PHE A 175 -9.59 23.01 -1.32
CA PHE A 175 -9.24 24.27 -1.96
C PHE A 175 -7.83 24.65 -1.55
N ILE A 176 -6.98 24.96 -2.52
CA ILE A 176 -5.57 25.33 -2.30
C ILE A 176 -5.36 26.70 -2.91
N ASP A 177 -4.82 27.63 -2.12
CA ASP A 177 -4.38 28.91 -2.65
C ASP A 177 -3.17 28.73 -3.58
N GLY A 178 -3.28 29.28 -4.79
CA GLY A 178 -2.25 29.18 -5.82
C GLY A 178 -0.94 29.87 -5.42
N TYR A 179 -1.01 30.91 -4.58
CA TYR A 179 0.17 31.67 -4.14
C TYR A 179 0.87 31.01 -2.94
N SER A 180 0.17 30.82 -1.82
CA SER A 180 0.74 30.30 -0.58
C SER A 180 0.86 28.77 -0.53
N ARG A 181 0.16 28.05 -1.42
CA ARG A 181 0.01 26.58 -1.40
C ARG A 181 -0.63 26.05 -0.11
N LEU A 182 -1.26 26.92 0.68
CA LEU A 182 -2.01 26.52 1.86
C LEU A 182 -3.40 26.03 1.48
N ILE A 183 -3.94 25.11 2.28
CA ILE A 183 -5.32 24.66 2.17
C ILE A 183 -6.20 25.78 2.71
N THR A 184 -6.99 26.39 1.83
CA THR A 184 -7.90 27.49 2.18
C THR A 184 -9.29 27.01 2.59
N GLY A 185 -9.65 25.77 2.23
CA GLY A 185 -10.91 25.18 2.64
C GLY A 185 -10.99 23.67 2.38
N LEU A 186 -11.78 22.99 3.21
CA LEU A 186 -12.15 21.59 3.04
C LEU A 186 -13.67 21.48 3.18
N ARG A 187 -14.31 20.82 2.22
CA ARG A 187 -15.76 20.58 2.22
C ARG A 187 -16.06 19.18 1.72
N ALA A 188 -17.16 18.60 2.20
CA ALA A 188 -17.61 17.28 1.78
C ALA A 188 -18.89 17.39 0.95
N SER A 189 -19.01 16.62 -0.13
CA SER A 189 -20.24 16.45 -0.89
C SER A 189 -20.44 14.98 -1.28
N ASN A 190 -21.57 14.66 -1.90
CA ASN A 190 -21.88 13.31 -2.36
C ASN A 190 -21.63 13.05 -3.85
N ASN A 191 -21.07 14.02 -4.58
CA ASN A 191 -20.81 13.94 -6.02
C ASN A 191 -19.75 14.96 -6.48
N ASN A 192 -19.21 14.79 -7.68
CA ASN A 192 -18.15 15.62 -8.26
C ASN A 192 -18.59 16.40 -9.50
N TYR A 193 -19.89 16.72 -9.63
CA TYR A 193 -20.39 17.53 -10.74
C TYR A 193 -19.84 18.96 -10.67
N GLY A 194 -19.63 19.58 -11.84
CA GLY A 194 -19.07 20.95 -11.93
C GLY A 194 -19.86 21.98 -11.12
N ASP A 195 -21.20 21.92 -11.19
CA ASP A 195 -22.08 22.82 -10.44
C ASP A 195 -21.93 22.64 -8.91
N THR A 196 -21.78 21.39 -8.45
CA THR A 196 -21.52 21.09 -7.04
C THR A 196 -20.18 21.66 -6.59
N VAL A 197 -19.12 21.50 -7.40
CA VAL A 197 -17.79 22.03 -7.09
C VAL A 197 -17.83 23.56 -7.01
N LEU A 198 -18.50 24.21 -7.97
CA LEU A 198 -18.67 25.67 -7.98
C LEU A 198 -19.46 26.16 -6.76
N HIS A 199 -20.58 25.52 -6.43
CA HIS A 199 -21.38 25.85 -5.25
C HIS A 199 -20.56 25.71 -3.96
N VAL A 200 -19.83 24.59 -3.80
CA VAL A 200 -19.00 24.35 -2.63
C VAL A 200 -17.85 25.37 -2.54
N PHE A 201 -17.31 25.82 -3.67
CA PHE A 201 -16.28 26.85 -3.74
C PHE A 201 -16.82 28.24 -3.33
N LEU A 202 -18.00 28.64 -3.82
CA LEU A 202 -18.60 29.95 -3.52
C LEU A 202 -19.07 30.10 -2.06
N HIS A 203 -19.29 28.98 -1.36
CA HIS A 203 -19.71 28.93 0.05
C HIS A 203 -18.61 28.37 0.99
N ALA A 204 -17.35 28.39 0.54
CA ALA A 204 -16.19 27.93 1.32
C ALA A 204 -15.76 28.93 2.40
#